data_AF-A0A5U0RKX7-F1
#
_entry.id   AF-A0A5U0RKX7-F1
#
_cell.length_a   1.000
_cell.length_b   1.000
_cell.length_c   1.000
_cell.angle_alpha   90.00
_cell.angle_beta   90.00
_cell.angle_gamma   90.00
#
_symmetry.space_group_name_H-M   'P 1'
#
loop_
_entity.id
_entity.type
_entity.pdbx_description
1 polymer ?
#
loop_
_entity_poly.entity_id
_entity_poly.type
_entity_poly.pdbx_seq_one_letter_code
_entity_poly.pdbx_strand_id
1 'polypeptide(L)' 'MKKRGIEFVVASGNQYYQLISFFPELKDEISFVAENGALVYEHGKQLFHGELT' A
#
# COMPACT_ATOMS: atom_id res chain seq x y z
N MET A 1 2.95 -5.24 -15.83
CA MET A 1 3.25 -6.06 -14.62
C MET A 1 2.16 -7.11 -14.39
N LYS A 2 0.88 -6.73 -14.25
CA LYS A 2 -0.26 -7.66 -14.08
C LYS A 2 -0.32 -8.86 -15.06
N LYS A 3 -0.24 -8.63 -16.37
CA LYS A 3 -0.22 -9.73 -17.39
C LYS A 3 0.94 -10.72 -17.22
N ARG A 4 2.01 -10.33 -16.54
CA ARG A 4 3.20 -11.14 -16.27
C ARG A 4 3.20 -11.72 -14.84
N GLY A 5 2.14 -11.51 -14.05
CA GLY A 5 2.07 -11.92 -12.65
C GLY A 5 3.08 -11.21 -11.75
N ILE A 6 3.46 -9.97 -12.08
CA ILE A 6 4.40 -9.19 -11.27
C ILE A 6 3.61 -8.24 -10.37
N GLU A 7 3.86 -8.31 -9.07
CA GLU A 7 3.29 -7.43 -8.04
C GLU A 7 3.84 -6.01 -8.15
N PHE A 8 2.95 -5.02 -7.97
CA PHE A 8 3.31 -3.61 -7.90
C PHE A 8 3.03 -3.08 -6.49
N VAL A 9 4.04 -2.45 -5.90
CA VAL A 9 3.98 -1.94 -4.52
C VAL A 9 4.42 -0.49 -4.49
N VAL A 10 3.63 0.36 -3.83
CA VAL A 10 3.99 1.75 -3.53
C VAL A 10 4.57 1.81 -2.11
N ALA A 11 5.83 2.22 -1.98
CA ALA A 11 6.50 2.39 -0.68
C ALA A 11 6.85 3.86 -0.44
N SER A 12 6.42 4.42 0.69
CA SER A 12 6.61 5.83 1.02
C SER A 12 6.53 6.09 2.52
N GLY A 13 7.14 7.20 2.97
CA GLY A 13 6.93 7.74 4.31
C GLY A 13 5.59 8.44 4.52
N ASN A 14 4.83 8.68 3.45
CA ASN A 14 3.54 9.34 3.50
C ASN A 14 2.44 8.44 4.07
N GLN A 15 1.35 9.06 4.52
CA GLN A 15 0.16 8.38 5.04
C GLN A 15 -0.56 7.57 3.95
N TYR A 16 -1.13 6.42 4.32
CA TYR A 16 -1.86 5.52 3.41
C TYR A 16 -2.95 6.25 2.60
N TYR A 17 -3.78 7.07 3.26
CA TYR A 17 -4.86 7.80 2.59
C TYR A 17 -4.36 8.79 1.53
N GLN A 18 -3.18 9.37 1.74
CA GLN A 18 -2.54 10.20 0.73
C GLN A 18 -2.07 9.34 -0.44
N LEU A 19 -1.45 8.18 -0.16
CA LEU A 19 -0.96 7.29 -1.22
C LEU A 19 -2.08 6.80 -2.13
N ILE A 20 -3.20 6.32 -1.57
CA ILE A 20 -4.32 5.84 -2.39
C ILE A 20 -4.99 6.95 -3.21
N SER A 21 -4.87 8.22 -2.80
CA SER A 21 -5.41 9.35 -3.56
C SER A 21 -4.71 9.56 -4.91
N PHE A 22 -3.45 9.11 -5.04
CA PHE A 22 -2.73 9.12 -6.32
C PHE A 22 -3.12 7.95 -7.23
N PHE A 23 -3.77 6.91 -6.68
CA PHE A 23 -4.09 5.66 -7.38
C PHE A 23 -5.56 5.24 -7.17
N PRO A 24 -6.56 6.12 -7.43
CA PRO A 24 -7.94 5.87 -7.04
C PRO A 24 -8.54 4.60 -7.67
N GLU A 25 -8.16 4.27 -8.90
CA GLU A 25 -8.65 3.07 -9.62
C GLU A 25 -7.83 1.81 -9.30
N LEU A 26 -6.63 1.95 -8.73
CA LEU A 26 -5.70 0.83 -8.52
C LEU A 26 -5.51 0.48 -7.04
N LYS A 27 -6.04 1.27 -6.11
CA LYS A 27 -5.78 1.12 -4.66
C LYS A 27 -6.13 -0.26 -4.09
N ASP A 28 -7.08 -0.97 -4.70
CA ASP A 28 -7.50 -2.31 -4.28
C ASP A 28 -6.79 -3.42 -5.08
N GLU A 29 -6.05 -3.06 -6.13
CA GLU A 29 -5.28 -3.98 -6.99
C GLU A 29 -3.78 -4.01 -6.68
N ILE A 30 -3.24 -2.97 -6.05
CA ILE A 30 -1.82 -2.84 -5.72
C ILE A 30 -1.63 -2.79 -4.21
N SER A 31 -0.40 -3.01 -3.76
CA SER A 31 -0.06 -3.01 -2.34
C SER A 31 0.65 -1.70 -1.93
N PHE A 32 0.50 -1.32 -0.66
CA PHE A 32 1.05 -0.09 -0.11
C PHE A 32 1.84 -0.36 1.15
N VAL A 33 3.05 0.21 1.22
CA VAL A 33 3.88 0.32 2.43
C VAL A 33 3.93 1.80 2.77
N ALA A 34 3.06 2.22 3.68
CA ALA A 34 2.89 3.59 4.13
C ALA A 34 3.65 3.84 5.44
N GLU A 35 3.85 5.12 5.78
CA GLU A 35 4.44 5.53 7.07
C GLU A 35 5.77 4.84 7.35
N ASN A 36 6.63 4.73 6.33
CA ASN A 36 7.92 4.04 6.37
C ASN A 36 7.84 2.58 6.84
N GLY A 37 6.70 1.91 6.57
CA GLY A 37 6.46 0.52 6.94
C GLY A 37 5.66 0.32 8.22
N ALA A 38 5.28 1.39 8.91
CA ALA A 38 4.38 1.28 10.06
C ALA A 38 2.95 0.86 9.67
N LEU A 39 2.55 1.01 8.41
CA LEU A 39 1.25 0.58 7.92
C LEU A 39 1.40 -0.11 6.56
N VAL A 40 0.91 -1.35 6.45
CA VAL A 40 0.98 -2.14 5.21
C VAL A 40 -0.42 -2.59 4.80
N TYR A 41 -0.75 -2.34 3.54
CA TYR A 41 -1.95 -2.84 2.89
C TYR A 41 -1.58 -3.73 1.70
N GLU A 42 -2.24 -4.88 1.61
CA GLU A 42 -2.17 -5.81 0.49
C GLU A 42 -3.54 -5.86 -0.19
N HIS A 43 -3.61 -5.46 -1.46
CA HIS A 43 -4.84 -5.51 -2.28
C HIS A 43 -6.08 -4.93 -1.55
N GLY A 44 -5.94 -3.72 -1.02
CA GLY A 44 -6.99 -3.00 -0.28
C GLY A 44 -7.28 -3.53 1.14
N LYS A 45 -6.59 -4.58 1.60
CA LYS A 45 -6.73 -5.13 2.96
C LYS A 45 -5.53 -4.76 3.82
N GLN A 46 -5.79 -4.33 5.04
CA GLN A 46 -4.71 -4.08 5.99
C GLN A 46 -4.04 -5.40 6.34
N LEU A 47 -2.73 -5.48 6.11
CA LEU A 47 -1.90 -6.63 6.43
C LEU A 47 -1.17 -6.43 7.77
N PHE A 48 -0.70 -5.22 8.02
CA PHE A 48 0.08 -4.89 9.21
C PHE A 48 -0.14 -3.44 9.64
N HIS A 49 -0.14 -3.20 10.95
CA HIS A 49 -0.05 -1.89 11.57
C HIS A 49 0.90 -2.02 12.76
N GLY A 50 1.96 -1.23 12.77
CA GLY A 50 2.95 -1.21 13.84
C GLY A 50 2.37 -0.54 15.08
N GLU A 51 2.46 -1.22 16.21
CA GLU A 51 2.10 -0.65 17.51
C GLU A 51 3.32 0.07 18.11
N LEU A 52 3.11 1.24 18.72
CA LEU A 52 4.12 1.85 19.58
C LEU A 52 4.15 1.08 20.90
N THR A 53 5.24 0.36 21.16
CA THR A 53 5.61 -0.16 22.49
C THR A 53 6.57 0.79 23.20
#